data_AF-A0A828RV05-F1
#
_entry.id   AF-A0A828RV05-F1
#
_cell.length_a   1.000
_cell.length_b   1.000
_cell.length_c   1.000
_cell.angle_alpha   90.00
_cell.angle_beta   90.00
_cell.angle_gamma   90.00
#
_symmetry.space_group_name_H-M   'P 1'
#
loop_
_entity.id
_entity.type
_entity.pdbx_description
1 polymer ?
#
loop_
_entity_poly.entity_id
_entity_poly.type
_entity_poly.pdbx_seq_one_letter_code
_entity_poly.pdbx_strand_id
1 'polypeptide(L)'
;MNILYSKEKGFLNAEHRYKGLTIVSLLPFVLKTMFILATGIDSFAWYITIPIWISLLVSGIGFPSDNKKWNIAAWISTLMLAIASIVIGYYDYFQWASTKLCFGLLIFFTIIFIIKRFLDNKNTTTTEI
;
A
#
# COMPACT_ATOMS: atom_id res chain seq x y z
N MET A 1 -33.10 -6.00 -22.22
CA MET A 1 -31.94 -6.90 -22.29
C MET A 1 -30.58 -6.19 -22.19
N ASN A 2 -30.51 -4.92 -21.75
CA ASN A 2 -29.28 -4.10 -21.83
C ASN A 2 -28.68 -3.66 -20.48
N ILE A 3 -29.43 -3.80 -19.38
CA ILE A 3 -29.01 -3.32 -18.05
C ILE A 3 -28.08 -4.33 -17.36
N LEU A 4 -28.36 -5.63 -17.49
CA LEU A 4 -27.52 -6.71 -16.94
C LEU A 4 -26.12 -6.73 -17.59
N TYR A 5 -26.05 -6.54 -18.91
CA TYR A 5 -24.79 -6.55 -19.66
C TYR A 5 -23.89 -5.33 -19.35
N SER A 6 -24.51 -4.17 -19.05
CA SER A 6 -23.81 -2.96 -18.59
C SER A 6 -23.25 -3.15 -17.17
N LYS A 7 -24.06 -3.74 -16.27
CA LYS A 7 -23.68 -4.00 -14.87
C LYS A 7 -22.54 -5.01 -14.74
N GLU A 8 -22.54 -6.07 -15.55
CA GLU A 8 -21.45 -7.06 -15.61
C GLU A 8 -20.14 -6.44 -16.10
N LYS A 9 -20.17 -5.59 -17.14
CA LYS A 9 -18.97 -4.88 -17.61
C LYS A 9 -18.45 -3.88 -16.58
N GLY A 10 -19.34 -3.18 -15.85
CA GLY A 10 -18.95 -2.29 -14.76
C GLY A 10 -18.28 -3.03 -13.60
N PHE A 11 -18.85 -4.18 -13.21
CA PHE A 11 -18.32 -5.03 -12.14
C PHE A 11 -16.94 -5.62 -12.48
N LEU A 12 -16.77 -6.18 -13.68
CA LEU A 12 -15.51 -6.73 -14.15
C LEU A 12 -14.42 -5.66 -14.29
N ASN A 13 -14.78 -4.45 -14.71
CA ASN A 13 -13.84 -3.34 -14.86
C ASN A 13 -13.44 -2.76 -13.49
N ALA A 14 -14.34 -2.72 -12.51
CA ALA A 14 -14.03 -2.37 -11.14
C ALA A 14 -13.06 -3.39 -10.51
N GLU A 15 -13.36 -4.68 -10.63
CA GLU A 15 -12.52 -5.77 -10.09
C GLU A 15 -11.10 -5.73 -10.67
N HIS A 16 -10.96 -5.53 -12.00
CA HIS A 16 -9.65 -5.39 -12.63
C HIS A 16 -8.87 -4.15 -12.18
N ARG A 17 -9.55 -3.04 -11.89
CA ARG A 17 -8.90 -1.80 -11.42
C ARG A 17 -8.35 -1.95 -10.01
N TYR A 18 -9.09 -2.58 -9.10
CA TYR A 18 -8.58 -2.84 -7.74
C TYR A 18 -7.46 -3.88 -7.75
N LYS A 19 -7.49 -4.88 -8.66
CA LYS A 19 -6.36 -5.79 -8.90
C LYS A 19 -5.11 -5.03 -9.37
N GLY A 20 -5.25 -4.13 -10.34
CA GLY A 20 -4.14 -3.28 -10.81
C GLY A 20 -3.58 -2.38 -9.72
N LEU A 21 -4.45 -1.72 -8.95
CA LEU A 21 -4.05 -0.87 -7.84
C LEU A 21 -3.34 -1.65 -6.72
N THR A 22 -3.76 -2.90 -6.48
CA THR A 22 -3.12 -3.82 -5.52
C THR A 22 -1.71 -4.22 -5.96
N ILE A 23 -1.49 -4.46 -7.24
CA ILE A 23 -0.15 -4.76 -7.77
C ILE A 23 0.77 -3.57 -7.54
N VAL A 24 0.31 -2.35 -7.84
CA VAL A 24 1.10 -1.13 -7.65
C VAL A 24 1.38 -0.91 -6.17
N SER A 25 0.40 -1.06 -5.28
CA SER A 25 0.59 -0.82 -3.85
C SER A 25 1.50 -1.85 -3.17
N LEU A 26 1.70 -3.03 -3.75
CA LEU A 26 2.65 -4.04 -3.27
C LEU A 26 4.10 -3.77 -3.72
N LEU A 27 4.34 -2.81 -4.63
CA LEU A 27 5.67 -2.49 -5.13
C LEU A 27 6.71 -2.22 -4.02
N PRO A 28 6.40 -1.45 -2.95
CA PRO A 28 7.36 -1.24 -1.86
C PRO A 28 7.75 -2.52 -1.12
N PHE A 29 6.80 -3.45 -0.95
CA PHE A 29 7.06 -4.74 -0.34
C PHE A 29 8.02 -5.56 -1.21
N VAL A 30 7.76 -5.65 -2.52
CA VAL A 30 8.62 -6.37 -3.47
C VAL A 30 10.02 -5.75 -3.56
N LEU A 31 10.13 -4.42 -3.57
CA LEU A 31 11.44 -3.76 -3.59
C LEU A 31 12.23 -4.06 -2.31
N LYS A 32 11.56 -4.06 -1.15
CA LYS A 32 12.20 -4.42 0.12
C LYS A 32 12.65 -5.88 0.14
N THR A 33 11.85 -6.81 -0.40
CA THR A 33 12.23 -8.23 -0.47
C THR A 33 13.42 -8.44 -1.39
N MET A 34 13.44 -7.80 -2.57
CA MET A 34 14.57 -7.83 -3.50
C MET A 34 15.84 -7.26 -2.87
N PHE A 35 15.74 -6.15 -2.13
CA PHE A 35 16.88 -5.57 -1.44
C PHE A 35 17.48 -6.53 -0.41
N ILE A 36 16.64 -7.21 0.37
CA ILE A 36 17.11 -8.19 1.36
C ILE A 36 17.83 -9.36 0.70
N LEU A 37 17.27 -9.88 -0.40
CA LEU A 37 17.89 -10.97 -1.16
C LEU A 37 19.23 -10.54 -1.78
N ALA A 38 19.35 -9.30 -2.25
CA ALA A 38 20.55 -8.78 -2.89
C ALA A 38 21.71 -8.52 -1.92
N THR A 39 21.44 -8.11 -0.68
CA THR A 39 22.49 -7.80 0.32
C THR A 39 22.79 -8.96 1.28
N GLY A 40 22.11 -10.09 1.10
CA GLY A 40 22.25 -11.29 1.94
C GLY A 40 21.34 -11.28 3.16
N ILE A 41 20.77 -12.46 3.46
CA ILE A 41 19.80 -12.71 4.53
C ILE A 41 20.43 -12.49 5.91
N ASP A 42 21.71 -12.83 6.08
CA ASP A 42 22.39 -12.76 7.38
C ASP A 42 22.77 -11.33 7.80
N SER A 43 22.74 -10.37 6.86
CA SER A 43 23.16 -8.99 7.08
C SER A 43 22.12 -8.13 7.82
N PHE A 44 20.93 -8.65 8.13
CA PHE A 44 19.82 -7.87 8.66
C PHE A 44 19.47 -8.17 10.12
N ALA A 45 19.15 -7.11 10.86
CA ALA A 45 18.40 -7.21 12.10
C ALA A 45 16.96 -7.68 11.81
N TRP A 46 16.73 -9.00 11.87
CA TRP A 46 15.45 -9.62 11.53
C TRP A 46 14.29 -9.13 12.40
N TYR A 47 14.55 -8.81 13.66
CA TYR A 47 13.54 -8.25 14.57
C TYR A 47 13.07 -6.84 14.17
N ILE A 48 13.83 -6.09 13.37
CA ILE A 48 13.42 -4.81 12.77
C ILE A 48 12.80 -5.05 11.39
N THR A 49 13.40 -5.98 10.63
CA THR A 49 13.04 -6.23 9.23
C THR A 49 11.68 -6.90 9.08
N ILE A 50 11.34 -7.86 9.94
CA ILE A 50 10.05 -8.58 9.91
C ILE A 50 8.87 -7.63 10.15
N PRO A 51 8.85 -6.79 11.20
CA PRO A 51 7.77 -5.81 11.39
C PRO A 51 7.59 -4.86 10.20
N ILE A 52 8.69 -4.36 9.62
CA ILE A 52 8.63 -3.49 8.43
C ILE A 52 8.00 -4.24 7.25
N TRP A 53 8.39 -5.50 7.02
CA TRP A 53 7.80 -6.34 5.98
C TRP A 53 6.30 -6.55 6.15
N ILE A 54 5.86 -6.87 7.37
CA ILE A 54 4.44 -7.05 7.68
C ILE A 54 3.68 -5.75 7.44
N SER A 55 4.20 -4.61 7.91
CA SER A 55 3.58 -3.31 7.67
C SER A 55 3.45 -3.00 6.19
N LEU A 56 4.49 -3.23 5.39
CA LEU A 56 4.43 -3.00 3.94
C LEU A 56 3.42 -3.90 3.25
N LEU A 57 3.30 -5.16 3.67
CA LEU A 57 2.32 -6.10 3.13
C LEU A 57 0.89 -5.69 3.49
N VAL A 58 0.64 -5.35 4.76
CA VAL A 58 -0.68 -4.92 5.25
C VAL A 58 -1.10 -3.60 4.59
N SER A 59 -0.20 -2.62 4.46
CA SER A 59 -0.47 -1.38 3.72
C SER A 59 -0.74 -1.66 2.25
N GLY A 60 0.09 -2.50 1.61
CA GLY A 60 -0.03 -2.86 0.21
C GLY A 60 -1.37 -3.51 -0.12
N ILE A 61 -1.87 -4.41 0.73
CA ILE A 61 -3.17 -5.06 0.51
C ILE A 61 -4.32 -4.16 0.97
N GLY A 62 -4.16 -3.42 2.07
CA GLY A 62 -5.28 -2.76 2.73
C GLY A 62 -5.72 -1.44 2.11
N PHE A 63 -4.80 -0.63 1.57
CA PHE A 63 -5.16 0.62 0.87
C PHE A 63 -6.02 0.42 -0.39
N PRO A 64 -5.71 -0.52 -1.30
CA PRO A 64 -6.54 -0.79 -2.47
C PRO A 64 -7.79 -1.61 -2.15
N SER A 65 -7.90 -2.18 -0.95
CA SER A 65 -9.04 -3.04 -0.57
C SER A 65 -10.34 -2.25 -0.44
N ASP A 66 -11.44 -2.84 -0.93
CA ASP A 66 -12.80 -2.32 -0.75
C ASP A 66 -13.30 -2.44 0.69
N ASN A 67 -12.69 -3.34 1.48
CA ASN A 67 -13.11 -3.58 2.85
C ASN A 67 -12.58 -2.50 3.80
N LYS A 68 -13.50 -1.80 4.49
CA LYS A 68 -13.18 -0.76 5.47
C LYS A 68 -12.21 -1.22 6.56
N LYS A 69 -12.31 -2.49 7.02
CA LYS A 69 -11.41 -3.03 8.06
C LYS A 69 -9.96 -3.09 7.58
N TRP A 70 -9.76 -3.51 6.33
CA TRP A 70 -8.44 -3.58 5.69
C TRP A 70 -7.83 -2.19 5.46
N ASN A 71 -8.65 -1.20 5.12
CA ASN A 71 -8.21 0.18 4.97
C ASN A 71 -7.72 0.78 6.31
N ILE A 72 -8.46 0.52 7.40
CA ILE A 72 -8.05 0.94 8.75
C ILE A 72 -6.74 0.24 9.16
N ALA A 73 -6.63 -1.07 8.92
CA ALA A 73 -5.40 -1.82 9.19
C ALA A 73 -4.19 -1.26 8.41
N ALA A 74 -4.38 -0.89 7.14
CA ALA A 74 -3.35 -0.24 6.34
C ALA A 74 -2.89 1.09 6.96
N TRP A 75 -3.82 1.96 7.36
CA TRP A 75 -3.48 3.21 8.03
C TRP A 75 -2.70 2.98 9.33
N ILE A 76 -3.16 2.07 10.19
CA ILE A 76 -2.48 1.75 11.45
C ILE A 76 -1.08 1.21 11.17
N SER A 77 -0.94 0.26 10.25
CA SER A 77 0.37 -0.33 9.91
C SER A 77 1.34 0.69 9.31
N THR A 78 0.83 1.65 8.54
CA THR A 78 1.61 2.74 7.95
C THR A 78 2.07 3.74 9.01
N LEU A 79 1.21 4.06 9.99
CA LEU A 79 1.58 4.90 11.13
C LEU A 79 2.64 4.23 12.00
N MET A 80 2.50 2.92 12.28
CA MET A 80 3.50 2.16 13.02
C MET A 80 4.85 2.14 12.27
N LEU A 81 4.81 1.92 10.95
CA LEU A 81 5.99 1.99 10.10
C LEU A 81 6.64 3.37 10.16
N ALA A 82 5.83 4.44 10.19
CA ALA A 82 6.33 5.80 10.23
C ALA A 82 7.02 6.13 11.55
N ILE A 83 6.40 5.79 12.68
CA ILE A 83 6.99 5.98 14.01
C ILE A 83 8.30 5.20 14.11
N ALA A 84 8.30 3.92 13.71
CA ALA A 84 9.50 3.09 13.75
C ALA A 84 10.63 3.66 12.88
N SER A 85 10.31 4.17 11.69
CA SER A 85 11.29 4.74 10.77
C SER A 85 11.85 6.08 11.25
N ILE A 86 11.05 6.90 11.94
CA ILE A 86 11.52 8.14 12.59
C ILE A 86 12.49 7.81 13.72
N VAL A 87 12.15 6.81 14.55
CA VAL A 87 13.03 6.35 15.63
C VAL A 87 14.33 5.82 15.07
N ILE A 88 14.29 4.91 14.09
CA ILE A 88 15.50 4.38 13.42
C ILE A 88 16.30 5.52 12.78
N GLY A 89 15.64 6.43 12.07
CA GLY A 89 16.28 7.55 11.39
C GLY A 89 16.95 8.57 12.32
N TYR A 90 16.51 8.65 13.59
CA TYR A 90 17.21 9.43 14.64
C TYR A 90 18.56 8.79 15.02
N TYR A 91 18.65 7.46 14.96
CA TYR A 91 19.87 6.70 15.23
C TYR A 91 20.70 6.38 13.98
N ASP A 92 20.21 6.75 12.79
CA ASP A 92 20.94 6.54 11.53
C ASP A 92 22.16 7.46 11.45
N TYR A 93 23.34 6.88 11.22
CA TYR A 93 24.58 7.61 10.88
C TYR A 93 24.46 8.39 9.55
N PHE A 94 23.56 7.98 8.65
CA PHE A 94 23.37 8.55 7.33
C PHE A 94 22.20 9.55 7.30
N GLN A 95 22.42 10.78 7.75
CA GLN A 95 21.56 11.96 7.50
C GLN A 95 20.04 11.67 7.31
N TRP A 96 19.44 10.95 8.27
CA TRP A 96 17.99 10.71 8.34
C TRP A 96 17.44 9.94 7.13
N ALA A 97 18.22 9.04 6.54
CA ALA A 97 17.85 8.27 5.35
C ALA A 97 16.55 7.45 5.57
N SER A 98 16.43 6.75 6.71
CA SER A 98 15.21 5.99 7.03
C SER A 98 13.97 6.89 7.15
N THR A 99 14.12 8.08 7.72
CA THR A 99 13.04 9.06 7.84
C THR A 99 12.59 9.57 6.47
N LYS A 100 13.53 9.88 5.56
CA LYS A 100 13.21 10.32 4.19
C LYS A 100 12.49 9.23 3.40
N LEU A 101 12.95 7.98 3.50
CA LEU A 101 12.29 6.83 2.89
C LEU A 101 10.86 6.67 3.40
N CYS A 102 10.65 6.81 4.70
CA CYS A 102 9.34 6.77 5.31
C CYS A 102 8.38 7.83 4.75
N PHE A 103 8.83 9.08 4.63
CA PHE A 103 7.99 10.13 4.02
C PHE A 103 7.62 9.79 2.56
N GLY A 104 8.58 9.25 1.80
CA GLY A 104 8.30 8.74 0.46
C GLY A 104 7.22 7.66 0.44
N LEU A 105 7.27 6.70 1.36
CA LEU A 105 6.28 5.64 1.50
C LEU A 105 4.90 6.16 1.92
N LEU A 106 4.85 7.12 2.85
CA LEU A 106 3.61 7.78 3.27
C LEU A 106 2.93 8.50 2.10
N ILE A 107 3.69 9.26 1.32
CA ILE A 107 3.19 9.94 0.12
C ILE A 107 2.69 8.89 -0.89
N PHE A 108 3.47 7.85 -1.14
CA PHE A 108 3.10 6.77 -2.06
C PHE A 108 1.76 6.13 -1.69
N PHE A 109 1.60 5.68 -0.45
CA PHE A 109 0.35 5.05 -0.01
C PHE A 109 -0.83 6.02 0.05
N THR A 110 -0.58 7.29 0.35
CA THR A 110 -1.61 8.33 0.29
C THR A 110 -2.11 8.53 -1.14
N ILE A 111 -1.22 8.53 -2.13
CA ILE A 111 -1.60 8.60 -3.55
C ILE A 111 -2.45 7.39 -3.94
N ILE A 112 -2.07 6.17 -3.53
CA ILE A 112 -2.87 4.96 -3.77
C ILE A 112 -4.29 5.12 -3.20
N PHE A 113 -4.40 5.61 -1.96
CA PHE A 113 -5.70 5.84 -1.32
C PHE A 113 -6.54 6.91 -2.06
N ILE A 114 -5.91 7.99 -2.51
CA ILE A 114 -6.58 9.04 -3.29
C ILE A 114 -7.10 8.47 -4.63
N ILE A 115 -6.25 7.73 -5.37
CA ILE A 115 -6.64 7.08 -6.62
C ILE A 115 -7.82 6.14 -6.38
N LYS A 116 -7.76 5.31 -5.33
CA LYS A 116 -8.87 4.44 -4.94
C LYS A 116 -10.16 5.25 -4.76
N ARG A 117 -10.13 6.34 -3.99
CA ARG A 117 -11.31 7.18 -3.75
C ARG A 117 -11.88 7.79 -5.03
N PHE A 118 -11.03 8.18 -5.98
CA PHE A 118 -11.47 8.64 -7.30
C PHE A 118 -12.14 7.52 -8.12
N LEU A 119 -11.63 6.29 -8.03
CA LEU A 119 -12.24 5.13 -8.69
C LEU A 119 -13.59 4.78 -8.07
N ASP A 120 -13.68 4.80 -6.73
CA ASP A 120 -14.93 4.58 -6.00
C ASP A 120 -16.00 5.60 -6.41
N ASN A 121 -15.64 6.89 -6.52
CA ASN A 121 -16.58 7.96 -6.84
C ASN A 121 -17.05 7.97 -8.31
N LYS A 122 -16.27 7.39 -9.23
CA LYS A 122 -16.72 7.16 -10.62
C LYS A 122 -17.79 6.07 -10.70
N ASN A 123 -17.79 5.11 -9.78
CA ASN A 123 -18.78 4.02 -9.80
C ASN A 123 -20.17 4.51 -9.38
N THR A 124 -20.27 5.35 -8.34
CA THR A 124 -21.53 5.94 -7.88
C THR A 124 -22.25 6.73 -8.96
N THR A 125 -21.51 7.49 -9.77
CA THR A 125 -22.07 8.29 -10.88
C THR A 125 -22.59 7.46 -12.04
N THR A 126 -22.00 6.28 -12.32
CA THR A 126 -22.51 5.36 -13.37
C THR A 126 -23.70 4.50 -12.94
N THR A 127 -23.96 4.34 -11.64
CA THR A 127 -25.12 3.56 -11.15
C THR A 127 -26.41 4.36 -11.05
N GLU A 128 -26.35 5.69 -11.16
CA GLU A 128 -27.49 6.60 -11.04
C GLU A 128 -28.07 7.06 -12.41
N ILE A 129 -27.54 6.55 -13.52
CA ILE A 129 -28.00 6.83 -14.91
C ILE A 129 -28.47 5.54 -15.56
#